data_AF-A0AAU7WBK4-F1
#
_entry.id   AF-A0AAU7WBK4-F1
#
_cell.length_a   1.000
_cell.length_b   1.000
_cell.length_c   1.000
_cell.angle_alpha   90.00
_cell.angle_beta   90.00
_cell.angle_gamma   90.00
#
_symmetry.space_group_name_H-M   'P 1'
#
loop_
_entity.id
_entity.type
_entity.pdbx_description
1 polymer ?
#
loop_
_entity_poly.entity_id
_entity_poly.type
_entity_poly.pdbx_seq_one_letter_code
_entity_poly.pdbx_strand_id
1 'polypeptide(L)'
;MSDAPVRPTTTTDETTVLFESAADERPTAPEVAAPEREAGTGRTPAQKTEWSRDLRFMLVVLAAIVALFLAFALLIAFSPTGAAISALAVIAAPIATMVAAYYGISLALRQVRDARDAAEAAETRARNAEASARESDAWAAQMESGLRVAVSKLRGSGQDTRDVERAAGTPDEFF
;
A
#
# COMPACT_ATOMS: atom_id res chain seq x y z
N MET A 1 -38.54 19.14 3.87
CA MET A 1 -39.16 18.82 2.57
C MET A 1 -39.61 20.16 1.99
N SER A 2 -38.72 20.90 1.33
CA SER A 2 -38.27 20.76 -0.06
C SER A 2 -39.32 21.19 -1.09
N ASP A 3 -38.85 22.12 -1.93
CA ASP A 3 -39.27 22.52 -3.27
C ASP A 3 -40.41 23.54 -3.43
N ALA A 4 -39.97 24.75 -3.81
CA ALA A 4 -40.70 25.69 -4.64
C ALA A 4 -39.75 26.20 -5.76
N PRO A 5 -40.28 26.57 -6.94
CA PRO A 5 -39.70 26.18 -8.22
C PRO A 5 -39.01 27.29 -9.04
N VAL A 6 -38.36 26.80 -10.10
CA VAL A 6 -37.55 27.43 -11.16
C VAL A 6 -38.29 28.47 -12.04
N ARG A 7 -37.53 29.45 -12.57
CA ARG A 7 -37.41 29.93 -14.00
C ARG A 7 -37.59 31.46 -14.24
N PRO A 8 -37.21 32.03 -15.42
CA PRO A 8 -35.89 32.46 -15.92
C PRO A 8 -35.82 33.98 -16.25
N THR A 9 -34.64 34.49 -16.64
CA THR A 9 -34.56 35.59 -17.64
C THR A 9 -33.43 35.32 -18.65
N THR A 10 -33.76 35.63 -19.89
CA THR A 10 -33.12 35.36 -21.18
C THR A 10 -32.29 36.58 -21.64
N THR A 11 -31.59 36.43 -22.78
CA THR A 11 -31.29 37.50 -23.77
C THR A 11 -30.11 38.43 -23.43
N THR A 12 -29.13 38.76 -24.29
CA THR A 12 -28.85 38.49 -25.71
C THR A 12 -27.50 39.17 -26.05
N ASP A 13 -26.92 38.73 -27.17
CA ASP A 13 -26.12 39.48 -28.16
C ASP A 13 -24.62 39.27 -28.34
N GLU A 14 -24.36 39.07 -29.63
CA GLU A 14 -23.14 38.88 -30.39
C GLU A 14 -22.17 40.06 -30.26
N THR A 15 -20.86 39.80 -30.38
CA THR A 15 -19.99 40.55 -31.31
C THR A 15 -18.71 39.77 -31.55
N THR A 16 -18.62 39.30 -32.79
CA THR A 16 -17.45 38.84 -33.53
C THR A 16 -16.26 39.80 -33.39
N VAL A 17 -15.08 39.29 -33.01
CA VAL A 17 -13.80 39.89 -33.43
C VAL A 17 -13.00 38.85 -34.18
N LEU A 18 -12.81 39.17 -35.45
CA LEU A 18 -12.12 38.46 -36.49
C LEU A 18 -10.60 38.62 -36.32
N PHE A 19 -9.86 37.52 -36.25
CA PHE A 19 -8.45 37.38 -36.67
C PHE A 19 -8.27 35.88 -36.97
N GLU A 20 -8.60 35.45 -38.17
CA GLU A 20 -7.73 35.40 -39.35
C GLU A 20 -6.48 34.52 -39.17
N SER A 21 -6.64 33.29 -39.69
CA SER A 21 -5.69 32.57 -40.55
C SER A 21 -4.36 32.07 -39.96
N ALA A 22 -4.31 30.76 -39.72
CA ALA A 22 -3.27 29.92 -40.29
C ALA A 22 -3.75 28.46 -40.42
N ALA A 23 -3.89 28.02 -41.66
CA ALA A 23 -3.67 26.68 -42.19
C ALA A 23 -4.43 25.48 -41.56
N ASP A 24 -5.49 25.11 -42.28
CA ASP A 24 -5.85 23.76 -42.73
C ASP A 24 -4.74 22.69 -42.58
N GLU A 25 -4.97 21.69 -41.73
CA GLU A 25 -4.65 20.29 -42.03
C GLU A 25 -5.52 19.34 -41.21
N ARG A 26 -6.04 18.32 -41.89
CA ARG A 26 -7.12 17.42 -41.47
C ARG A 26 -6.79 16.60 -40.21
N PRO A 27 -7.80 16.19 -39.42
CA PRO A 27 -7.57 15.34 -38.25
C PRO A 27 -7.33 13.89 -38.68
N THR A 28 -6.06 13.48 -38.74
CA THR A 28 -5.72 12.06 -38.60
C THR A 28 -6.00 11.64 -37.17
N ALA A 29 -7.02 10.81 -37.01
CA ALA A 29 -7.34 10.14 -35.76
C ALA A 29 -6.10 9.42 -35.20
N PRO A 30 -5.83 9.48 -33.88
CA PRO A 30 -4.84 8.61 -33.28
C PRO A 30 -5.43 7.19 -33.26
N GLU A 31 -4.89 6.31 -34.08
CA GLU A 31 -5.01 4.86 -33.88
C GLU A 31 -4.25 4.53 -32.59
N VAL A 32 -5.00 4.56 -31.47
CA VAL A 32 -4.56 4.04 -30.19
C VAL A 32 -4.49 2.52 -30.32
N ALA A 33 -3.37 2.02 -30.84
CA ALA A 33 -2.95 0.65 -30.61
C ALA A 33 -2.64 0.52 -29.12
N ALA A 34 -3.65 0.07 -28.36
CA ALA A 34 -3.45 -0.37 -26.99
C ALA A 34 -2.58 -1.63 -27.02
N PRO A 35 -1.37 -1.65 -26.43
CA PRO A 35 -0.85 -2.91 -25.96
C PRO A 35 -1.71 -3.31 -24.77
N GLU A 36 -2.44 -4.43 -24.92
CA GLU A 36 -2.98 -5.19 -23.80
C GLU A 36 -1.88 -5.29 -22.74
N ARG A 37 -2.06 -4.56 -21.64
CA ARG A 37 -1.39 -4.85 -20.38
C ARG A 37 -1.87 -6.24 -19.96
N GLU A 38 -1.20 -7.27 -20.45
CA GLU A 38 -1.06 -8.50 -19.69
C GLU A 38 -0.35 -8.12 -18.39
N ALA A 39 -1.14 -7.79 -17.37
CA ALA A 39 -0.74 -7.89 -15.98
C ALA A 39 -0.60 -9.38 -15.61
N GLY A 40 0.23 -10.10 -16.36
CA GLY A 40 0.80 -11.35 -15.92
C GLY A 40 1.80 -10.98 -14.83
N THR A 41 1.37 -11.10 -13.58
CA THR A 41 2.25 -11.07 -12.42
C THR A 41 3.35 -12.10 -12.68
N GLY A 42 4.49 -11.60 -13.15
CA GLY A 42 5.70 -12.34 -13.45
C GLY A 42 6.26 -12.88 -12.15
N ARG A 43 5.62 -13.92 -11.64
CA ARG A 43 6.10 -14.70 -10.52
C ARG A 43 7.35 -15.41 -11.03
N THR A 44 8.50 -14.88 -10.65
CA THR A 44 9.85 -15.33 -10.99
C THR A 44 9.90 -16.87 -10.95
N PRO A 45 10.53 -17.56 -11.91
CA PRO A 45 10.49 -19.03 -12.01
C PRO A 45 10.93 -19.75 -10.73
N ALA A 46 11.76 -19.12 -9.90
CA ALA A 46 12.15 -19.60 -8.57
C ALA A 46 10.94 -19.72 -7.61
N GLN A 47 10.06 -18.73 -7.59
CA GLN A 47 8.95 -18.66 -6.62
C GLN A 47 7.80 -19.61 -6.98
N LYS A 48 7.63 -19.96 -8.26
CA LYS A 48 6.72 -21.05 -8.69
C LYS A 48 7.24 -22.43 -8.27
N THR A 49 8.56 -22.61 -8.31
CA THR A 49 9.21 -23.89 -7.96
C THR A 49 9.14 -24.15 -6.46
N GLU A 50 9.34 -23.13 -5.63
CA GLU A 50 9.23 -23.24 -4.18
C GLU A 50 7.81 -23.55 -3.73
N TRP A 51 6.80 -22.87 -4.28
CA TRP A 51 5.40 -23.16 -3.96
C TRP A 51 4.98 -24.57 -4.39
N SER A 52 5.46 -25.04 -5.55
CA SER A 52 5.21 -26.41 -5.98
C SER A 52 5.90 -27.44 -5.08
N ARG A 53 7.06 -27.13 -4.50
CA ARG A 53 7.78 -28.03 -3.60
C ARG A 53 7.09 -28.10 -2.24
N ASP A 54 6.68 -26.96 -1.69
CA ASP A 54 5.95 -26.90 -0.43
C ASP A 54 4.58 -27.59 -0.53
N LEU A 55 3.86 -27.41 -1.65
CA LEU A 55 2.60 -28.11 -1.90
C LEU A 55 2.79 -29.63 -1.98
N ARG A 56 3.80 -30.09 -2.73
CA ARG A 56 4.11 -31.54 -2.83
C ARG A 56 4.52 -32.12 -1.48
N PHE A 57 5.33 -31.40 -0.71
CA PHE A 57 5.73 -31.83 0.62
C PHE A 57 4.54 -31.87 1.59
N MET A 58 3.67 -30.85 1.55
CA MET A 58 2.41 -30.84 2.31
C MET A 58 1.51 -32.02 1.93
N LEU A 59 1.38 -32.34 0.65
CA LEU A 59 0.64 -33.52 0.17
C LEU A 59 1.28 -34.82 0.66
N VAL A 60 2.61 -34.93 0.68
CA VAL A 60 3.32 -36.12 1.21
C VAL A 60 3.08 -36.28 2.70
N VAL A 61 3.16 -35.19 3.48
CA VAL A 61 2.88 -35.23 4.93
C VAL A 61 1.41 -35.60 5.18
N LEU A 62 0.47 -35.02 4.43
CA LEU A 62 -0.94 -35.35 4.53
C LEU A 62 -1.20 -36.81 4.17
N ALA A 63 -0.62 -37.31 3.08
CA ALA A 63 -0.72 -38.71 2.67
C ALA A 63 -0.11 -39.64 3.73
N ALA A 64 1.01 -39.27 4.34
CA ALA A 64 1.63 -40.04 5.41
C ALA A 64 0.74 -40.12 6.65
N ILE A 65 0.11 -39.01 7.07
CA ILE A 65 -0.84 -38.97 8.19
C ILE A 65 -2.05 -39.87 7.90
N VAL A 66 -2.63 -39.76 6.70
CA VAL A 66 -3.77 -40.59 6.28
C VAL A 66 -3.37 -42.06 6.23
N ALA A 67 -2.20 -42.40 5.69
CA ALA A 67 -1.70 -43.76 5.65
C ALA A 67 -1.48 -44.34 7.06
N LEU A 68 -0.93 -43.55 7.98
CA LEU A 68 -0.77 -43.91 9.39
C LEU A 68 -2.14 -44.16 10.06
N PHE A 69 -3.11 -43.29 9.81
CA PHE A 69 -4.46 -43.43 10.34
C PHE A 69 -5.15 -44.69 9.79
N LEU A 70 -5.05 -44.94 8.49
CA LEU A 70 -5.59 -46.15 7.87
C LEU A 70 -4.90 -47.42 8.41
N ALA A 71 -3.58 -47.40 8.55
CA ALA A 71 -2.84 -48.51 9.15
C ALA A 71 -3.31 -48.79 10.59
N PHE A 72 -3.51 -47.74 11.39
CA PHE A 72 -4.04 -47.85 12.75
C PHE A 72 -5.48 -48.38 12.78
N ALA A 73 -6.36 -47.89 11.91
CA ALA A 73 -7.74 -48.34 11.80
C ALA A 73 -7.83 -49.82 11.41
N LEU A 74 -7.03 -50.25 10.43
CA LEU A 74 -6.93 -51.67 10.05
C LEU A 74 -6.38 -52.51 11.20
N LEU A 75 -5.39 -52.01 11.93
CA LEU A 75 -4.81 -52.73 13.06
C LEU A 75 -5.82 -52.97 14.19
N ILE A 76 -6.62 -51.96 14.55
CA ILE A 76 -7.71 -52.13 15.52
C ILE A 76 -8.76 -53.12 14.99
N ALA A 77 -9.08 -53.06 13.70
CA ALA A 77 -10.09 -53.93 13.09
C ALA A 77 -9.67 -55.41 13.06
N PHE A 78 -8.37 -55.70 12.87
CA PHE A 78 -7.88 -57.08 12.66
C PHE A 78 -7.08 -57.66 13.83
N SER A 79 -6.45 -56.85 14.68
CA SER A 79 -5.63 -57.33 15.80
C SER A 79 -5.53 -56.29 16.92
N PRO A 80 -6.51 -56.19 17.83
CA PRO A 80 -6.52 -55.22 18.92
C PRO A 80 -5.56 -55.59 20.07
N THR A 81 -4.28 -55.80 19.78
CA THR A 81 -3.23 -56.10 20.76
C THR A 81 -2.33 -54.88 20.98
N GLY A 82 -2.16 -54.47 22.25
CA GLY A 82 -1.48 -53.22 22.61
C GLY A 82 -0.01 -53.09 22.15
N ALA A 83 0.67 -54.20 21.84
CA ALA A 83 2.05 -54.22 21.36
C ALA A 83 2.22 -53.62 19.95
N ALA A 84 1.19 -53.71 19.10
CA ALA A 84 1.25 -53.12 17.77
C ALA A 84 1.09 -51.59 17.80
N ILE A 85 0.34 -51.07 18.77
CA ILE A 85 0.16 -49.63 19.00
C ILE A 85 1.48 -48.99 19.44
N SER A 86 2.22 -49.64 20.34
CA SER A 86 3.51 -49.13 20.80
C SER A 86 4.58 -49.18 19.70
N ALA A 87 4.60 -50.21 18.86
CA ALA A 87 5.49 -50.28 17.70
C ALA A 87 5.24 -49.14 16.69
N LEU A 88 3.96 -48.81 16.44
CA LEU A 88 3.59 -47.69 15.56
C LEU A 88 4.12 -46.35 16.10
N ALA A 89 3.97 -46.11 17.41
CA ALA A 89 4.44 -44.88 18.04
C ALA A 89 5.96 -44.70 17.90
N VAL A 90 6.75 -45.78 18.00
CA VAL A 90 8.21 -45.75 17.84
C VAL A 90 8.63 -45.34 16.42
N ILE A 91 7.85 -45.71 15.39
CA ILE A 91 8.13 -45.36 13.98
C ILE A 91 7.58 -43.98 13.63
N ALA A 92 6.42 -43.62 14.16
CA ALA A 92 5.76 -42.35 13.86
C ALA A 92 6.42 -41.14 14.53
N ALA A 93 6.92 -41.31 15.76
CA ALA A 93 7.47 -40.19 16.53
C ALA A 93 8.66 -39.48 15.83
N PRO A 94 9.65 -40.17 15.23
CA PRO A 94 10.72 -39.51 14.49
C PRO A 94 10.22 -38.70 13.28
N ILE A 95 9.27 -39.24 12.52
CA ILE A 95 8.72 -38.56 11.33
C ILE A 95 8.00 -37.28 11.75
N ALA A 96 7.13 -37.38 12.77
CA ALA A 96 6.41 -36.22 13.32
C ALA A 96 7.37 -35.15 13.86
N THR A 97 8.43 -35.58 14.56
CA THR A 97 9.45 -34.67 15.12
C THR A 97 10.19 -33.93 14.01
N MET A 98 10.57 -34.62 12.93
CA MET A 98 11.29 -34.00 11.82
C MET A 98 10.43 -32.96 11.09
N VAL A 99 9.13 -33.25 10.89
CA VAL A 99 8.17 -32.29 10.30
C VAL A 99 7.97 -31.09 11.22
N ALA A 100 7.77 -31.31 12.51
CA ALA A 100 7.60 -30.24 13.50
C ALA A 100 8.83 -29.33 13.57
N ALA A 101 10.04 -29.90 13.55
CA ALA A 101 11.27 -29.13 13.54
C ALA A 101 11.42 -28.31 12.25
N TYR A 102 11.16 -28.93 11.09
CA TYR A 102 11.26 -28.25 9.79
C TYR A 102 10.32 -27.05 9.70
N TYR A 103 9.03 -27.25 10.01
CA TYR A 103 8.04 -26.18 9.94
C TYR A 103 8.18 -25.18 11.09
N GLY A 104 8.58 -25.63 12.29
CA GLY A 104 8.83 -24.77 13.44
C GLY A 104 9.95 -23.77 13.17
N ILE A 105 11.09 -24.25 12.64
CA ILE A 105 12.22 -23.39 12.27
C ILE A 105 11.83 -22.48 11.10
N SER A 106 11.15 -23.01 10.08
CA SER A 106 10.73 -22.21 8.92
C SER A 106 9.78 -21.07 9.32
N LEU A 107 8.85 -21.34 10.25
CA LEU A 107 7.95 -20.33 10.80
C LEU A 107 8.73 -19.28 11.61
N ALA A 108 9.66 -19.70 12.46
CA ALA A 108 10.49 -18.80 13.24
C ALA A 108 11.33 -17.87 12.34
N LEU A 109 11.95 -18.41 11.29
CA LEU A 109 12.70 -17.62 10.31
C LEU A 109 11.82 -16.61 9.59
N ARG A 110 10.58 -16.99 9.26
CA ARG A 110 9.63 -16.08 8.64
C ARG A 110 9.21 -14.95 9.59
N GLN A 111 8.90 -15.28 10.85
CA GLN A 111 8.60 -14.26 11.87
C GLN A 111 9.75 -13.28 12.08
N VAL A 112 11.00 -13.75 12.08
CA VAL A 112 12.17 -12.86 12.21
C VAL A 112 12.29 -11.94 11.00
N ARG A 113 12.06 -12.45 9.79
CA ARG A 113 12.09 -11.63 8.57
C ARG A 113 10.97 -10.60 8.55
N ASP A 114 9.74 -11.01 8.86
CA ASP A 114 8.59 -10.11 8.94
C ASP A 114 8.82 -9.00 10.00
N ALA A 115 9.43 -9.35 11.14
CA ALA A 115 9.80 -8.37 12.17
C ALA A 115 10.89 -7.38 11.70
N ARG A 116 11.84 -7.83 10.87
CA ARG A 116 12.87 -6.98 10.28
C ARG A 116 12.27 -6.00 9.27
N ASP A 117 11.43 -6.50 8.38
CA ASP A 117 10.76 -5.68 7.36
C ASP A 117 9.85 -4.63 8.01
N ALA A 118 9.13 -5.01 9.09
CA ALA A 118 8.31 -4.08 9.86
C ALA A 118 9.13 -2.98 10.55
N ALA A 119 10.31 -3.33 11.09
CA ALA A 119 11.22 -2.37 11.71
C ALA A 119 11.80 -1.39 10.68
N GLU A 120 12.22 -1.87 9.51
CA GLU A 120 12.74 -1.03 8.43
C GLU A 120 11.66 -0.08 7.87
N ALA A 121 10.44 -0.56 7.73
CA ALA A 121 9.30 0.28 7.33
C ALA A 121 8.98 1.36 8.38
N ALA A 122 9.14 1.06 9.67
CA ALA A 122 8.95 2.02 10.75
C ALA A 122 10.04 3.11 10.75
N GLU A 123 11.30 2.70 10.61
CA GLU A 123 12.45 3.62 10.49
C GLU A 123 12.30 4.54 9.27
N THR A 124 11.87 4.00 8.13
CA THR A 124 11.61 4.78 6.92
C THR A 124 10.49 5.80 7.15
N ARG A 125 9.40 5.41 7.82
CA ARG A 125 8.32 6.33 8.19
C ARG A 125 8.80 7.44 9.13
N ALA A 126 9.67 7.14 10.09
CA ALA A 126 10.25 8.14 10.99
C ALA A 126 11.11 9.14 10.23
N ARG A 127 12.02 8.68 9.36
CA ARG A 127 12.86 9.56 8.53
C ARG A 127 12.05 10.43 7.59
N ASN A 128 10.99 9.88 6.98
CA ASN A 128 10.09 10.65 6.13
C ASN A 128 9.35 11.74 6.94
N ALA A 129 8.93 11.43 8.16
CA ALA A 129 8.31 12.41 9.05
C ALA A 129 9.29 13.53 9.41
N GLU A 130 10.53 13.19 9.79
CA GLU A 130 11.58 14.18 10.06
C GLU A 130 11.90 15.07 8.87
N ALA A 131 12.00 14.49 7.67
CA ALA A 131 12.20 15.26 6.44
C ALA A 131 11.02 16.21 6.17
N SER A 132 9.79 15.69 6.28
CA SER A 132 8.58 16.50 6.08
C SER A 132 8.43 17.64 7.09
N ALA A 133 8.87 17.43 8.34
CA ALA A 133 8.87 18.47 9.36
C ALA A 133 9.87 19.58 9.02
N ARG A 134 11.10 19.23 8.63
CA ARG A 134 12.11 20.21 8.21
C ARG A 134 11.69 20.99 6.97
N GLU A 135 11.06 20.33 6.01
CA GLU A 135 10.49 21.00 4.83
C GLU A 135 9.37 21.96 5.24
N SER A 136 8.47 21.55 6.14
CA SER A 136 7.40 22.39 6.65
C SER A 136 7.94 23.64 7.37
N ASP A 137 8.98 23.49 8.19
CA ASP A 137 9.64 24.61 8.86
C ASP A 137 10.30 25.58 7.86
N ALA A 138 10.93 25.05 6.80
CA ALA A 138 11.52 25.87 5.76
C ALA A 138 10.45 26.66 4.97
N TRP A 139 9.32 26.02 4.64
CA TRP A 139 8.18 26.69 4.00
C TRP A 139 7.58 27.76 4.90
N ALA A 140 7.42 27.48 6.19
CA ALA A 140 6.91 28.44 7.17
C ALA A 140 7.82 29.68 7.26
N ALA A 141 9.13 29.49 7.35
CA ALA A 141 10.10 30.59 7.38
C ALA A 141 10.07 31.45 6.10
N GLN A 142 9.88 30.82 4.94
CA GLN A 142 9.76 31.55 3.67
C GLN A 142 8.46 32.38 3.61
N MET A 143 7.34 31.82 4.08
CA MET A 143 6.06 32.53 4.15
C MET A 143 6.12 33.70 5.12
N GLU A 144 6.76 33.52 6.29
CA GLU A 144 6.96 34.60 7.26
C GLU A 144 7.81 35.73 6.68
N SER A 145 8.91 35.41 6.00
CA SER A 145 9.75 36.41 5.32
C SER A 145 8.97 37.15 4.23
N GLY A 146 8.19 36.44 3.41
CA GLY A 146 7.33 37.04 2.38
C GLY A 146 6.27 37.96 2.98
N LEU A 147 5.66 37.56 4.10
CA LEU A 147 4.67 38.35 4.84
C LEU A 147 5.30 39.63 5.42
N ARG A 148 6.48 39.54 6.05
CA ARG A 148 7.25 40.71 6.55
C ARG A 148 7.52 41.72 5.44
N VAL A 149 7.91 41.24 4.25
CA VAL A 149 8.15 42.10 3.08
C VAL A 149 6.84 42.73 2.58
N ALA A 150 5.72 42.00 2.56
CA ALA A 150 4.43 42.55 2.16
C ALA A 150 3.92 43.62 3.14
N VAL A 151 4.02 43.37 4.46
CA VAL A 151 3.64 44.31 5.53
C VAL A 151 4.47 45.60 5.44
N SER A 152 5.79 45.50 5.24
CA SER A 152 6.65 46.69 5.10
C SER A 152 6.30 47.54 3.87
N LYS A 153 5.90 46.92 2.74
CA LYS A 153 5.42 47.64 1.55
C LYS A 153 4.09 48.33 1.79
N LEU A 154 3.13 47.66 2.45
CA LEU A 154 1.83 48.23 2.81
C LEU A 154 1.99 49.45 3.72
N ARG A 155 2.80 49.32 4.78
CA ARG A 155 3.14 50.45 5.67
C ARG A 155 3.80 51.60 4.92
N GLY A 156 4.74 51.30 4.00
CA GLY A 156 5.37 52.31 3.14
C GLY A 156 4.40 53.03 2.20
N SER A 157 3.29 52.39 1.83
CA SER A 157 2.20 52.99 1.04
C SER A 157 1.10 53.67 1.88
N GLY A 158 1.23 53.67 3.21
CA GLY A 158 0.24 54.26 4.12
C GLY A 158 -1.06 53.48 4.28
N GLN A 159 -1.09 52.20 3.88
CA GLN A 159 -2.24 51.31 4.03
C GLN A 159 -2.21 50.57 5.39
N ASP A 160 -3.39 50.26 5.93
CA ASP A 160 -3.52 49.51 7.19
C ASP A 160 -3.06 48.05 7.03
N THR A 161 -2.36 47.50 8.03
CA THR A 161 -1.79 46.14 8.01
C THR A 161 -2.49 45.17 8.96
N ARG A 162 -3.48 45.63 9.74
CA ARG A 162 -4.18 44.80 10.74
C ARG A 162 -4.84 43.55 10.17
N ASP A 163 -5.44 43.64 8.98
CA ASP A 163 -6.11 42.47 8.37
C ASP A 163 -5.11 41.39 7.93
N VAL A 164 -3.89 41.79 7.56
CA VAL A 164 -2.80 40.88 7.19
C VAL A 164 -2.19 40.22 8.43
N GLU A 165 -1.98 41.00 9.50
CA GLU A 165 -1.50 40.51 10.80
C GLU A 165 -2.49 39.51 11.42
N ARG A 166 -3.80 39.79 11.32
CA ARG A 166 -4.87 38.89 11.77
C ARG A 166 -4.97 37.62 10.93
N ALA A 167 -4.87 37.71 9.60
CA ALA A 167 -4.93 36.54 8.71
C ALA A 167 -3.73 35.59 8.87
N ALA A 168 -2.57 36.13 9.27
CA ALA A 168 -1.37 35.35 9.57
C ALA A 168 -1.38 34.68 10.96
N GLY A 169 -2.38 34.99 11.80
CA GLY A 169 -2.44 34.47 13.17
C GLY A 169 -1.33 34.99 14.10
N THR A 170 -0.60 36.02 13.68
CA THR A 170 0.42 36.70 14.49
C THR A 170 -0.22 37.75 15.41
N PRO A 171 0.32 38.01 16.62
CA PRO A 171 -0.15 39.09 17.48
C PRO A 171 -0.12 40.45 16.77
N ASP A 172 -1.10 41.31 17.06
CA ASP A 172 -1.05 42.72 16.67
C ASP A 172 0.28 43.31 17.20
N GLU A 173 1.09 43.91 16.32
CA GLU A 173 2.46 44.42 16.57
C GLU A 173 3.64 43.42 16.48
N PHE A 174 3.47 42.20 15.94
CA PHE A 174 4.60 41.28 15.73
C PHE A 174 5.64 41.75 14.68
N PHE A 175 5.23 42.63 13.74
CA PHE A 175 6.05 43.17 12.64
C PHE A 175 6.30 44.67 12.77
#